data_AF-A0A0H0I0C3-F1
#
_entry.id   AF-A0A0H0I0C3-F1
#
_cell.length_a   1.000
_cell.length_b   1.000
_cell.length_c   1.000
_cell.angle_alpha   90.00
_cell.angle_beta   90.00
_cell.angle_gamma   90.00
#
_symmetry.space_group_name_H-M   'P 1'
#
loop_
_entity.id
_entity.type
_entity.pdbx_description
1 polymer ?
#
loop_
_entity_poly.entity_id
_entity_poly.type
_entity_poly.pdbx_seq_one_letter_code
_entity_poly.pdbx_strand_id
1 'polypeptide(L)'
;MKNISTGGILERVRRLAPPHVAAPFRTTDEWREWQLAEGRKRSEEVNRQNHQTRVEKILNRSGIQPLHRKCSFGNYRVQNDGQRHALSLAKSIAAELHTGCTNFVFSGKPGTGKNHLAAAIGNWLMAKGRSVIIVTVSDVMSVLHDGYDNGKSGEKFLQELCGVDLLVLDEIGMQRDTRNEQVILNQIVDRRTASLRSVGMLTNLNHAAMSTLLGERVMDRMTMNGGRWVNFNWESWRSNVGRQGM
;
A
#
# COMPACT_ATOMS: atom_id res chain seq x y z
N MET A 1 50.07 -12.66 -38.33
CA MET A 1 48.78 -12.22 -37.74
C MET A 1 48.29 -11.02 -38.52
N LYS A 2 47.23 -11.14 -39.32
CA LYS A 2 46.74 -10.06 -40.19
C LYS A 2 46.05 -8.99 -39.34
N ASN A 3 46.58 -7.77 -39.40
CA ASN A 3 45.98 -6.55 -38.87
C ASN A 3 44.63 -6.36 -39.57
N ILE A 4 43.53 -6.62 -38.86
CA ILE A 4 42.19 -6.33 -39.36
C ILE A 4 42.08 -4.81 -39.44
N SER A 5 41.96 -4.31 -40.66
CA SER A 5 41.88 -2.90 -41.01
C SER A 5 40.79 -2.17 -40.21
N THR A 6 41.19 -1.43 -39.19
CA THR A 6 40.36 -0.54 -38.37
C THR A 6 39.68 0.58 -39.18
N GLY A 7 40.12 0.82 -40.43
CA GLY A 7 39.61 1.89 -41.28
C GLY A 7 38.34 1.58 -42.07
N GLY A 8 38.01 0.33 -42.39
CA GLY A 8 37.02 0.04 -43.45
C GLY A 8 35.54 0.07 -43.03
N ILE A 9 35.22 -0.50 -41.87
CA ILE A 9 33.82 -0.69 -41.44
C ILE A 9 33.27 0.57 -40.76
N LEU A 10 34.07 1.21 -39.90
CA LEU A 10 33.67 2.42 -39.18
C LEU A 10 33.47 3.62 -40.13
N GLU A 11 34.28 3.74 -41.19
CA GLU A 11 34.08 4.74 -42.24
C GLU A 11 32.76 4.55 -42.99
N ARG A 12 32.43 3.29 -43.35
CA ARG A 12 31.17 2.97 -44.01
C ARG A 12 29.96 3.32 -43.13
N VAL A 13 30.05 3.03 -41.83
CA VAL A 13 28.99 3.40 -40.86
C VAL A 13 28.86 4.93 -40.76
N ARG A 14 29.98 5.68 -40.73
CA ARG A 14 29.95 7.15 -40.70
C ARG A 14 29.36 7.78 -41.96
N ARG A 15 29.58 7.20 -43.15
CA ARG A 15 28.96 7.66 -44.40
C ARG A 15 27.43 7.50 -44.42
N LEU A 16 26.91 6.50 -43.71
CA LEU A 16 25.48 6.21 -43.62
C LEU A 16 24.81 6.97 -42.46
N ALA A 17 25.57 7.41 -41.46
CA ALA A 17 25.06 8.19 -40.33
C ALA A 17 24.84 9.67 -40.72
N PRO A 18 23.83 10.35 -40.14
CA PRO A 18 23.61 11.78 -40.37
C PRO A 18 24.84 12.63 -39.99
N PRO A 19 25.11 13.77 -40.67
CA PRO A 19 26.34 14.54 -40.52
C PRO A 19 26.65 15.05 -39.10
N HIS A 20 25.61 15.16 -38.26
CA HIS A 20 25.70 15.70 -36.89
C HIS A 20 25.82 14.59 -35.83
N VAL A 21 25.78 13.31 -36.20
CA VAL A 21 25.78 12.20 -35.24
C VAL A 21 27.23 11.81 -34.91
N ALA A 22 27.64 12.13 -33.68
CA ALA A 22 28.89 11.67 -33.11
C ALA A 22 28.69 10.35 -32.35
N ALA A 23 29.78 9.59 -32.18
CA ALA A 23 29.76 8.43 -31.30
C ALA A 23 29.44 8.89 -29.86
N PRO A 24 28.45 8.30 -29.19
CA PRO A 24 27.98 8.76 -27.89
C PRO A 24 28.99 8.51 -26.75
N PHE A 25 29.96 7.61 -26.95
CA PHE A 25 31.01 7.27 -25.98
C PHE A 25 32.36 7.21 -26.68
N ARG A 26 33.42 7.68 -26.00
CA ARG A 26 34.79 7.69 -26.52
C ARG A 26 35.66 6.60 -25.90
N THR A 27 35.30 6.13 -24.71
CA THR A 27 36.01 5.07 -23.98
C THR A 27 35.07 3.92 -23.61
N THR A 28 35.65 2.75 -23.32
CA THR A 28 34.91 1.58 -22.81
C THR A 28 34.36 1.82 -21.41
N ASP A 29 35.06 2.61 -20.60
CA ASP A 29 34.66 2.92 -19.22
C ASP A 29 33.44 3.84 -19.19
N GLU A 30 33.42 4.89 -20.03
CA GLU A 30 32.23 5.76 -20.21
C GLU A 30 30.99 4.96 -20.62
N TRP A 31 31.16 4.02 -21.56
CA TRP A 31 30.08 3.15 -22.02
C TRP A 31 29.59 2.21 -20.91
N ARG A 32 30.51 1.65 -20.11
CA ARG A 32 30.18 0.75 -19.00
C ARG A 32 29.43 1.47 -17.88
N GLU A 33 29.86 2.68 -17.52
CA GLU A 33 29.16 3.52 -16.54
C GLU A 33 27.74 3.86 -16.99
N TRP A 34 27.59 4.24 -18.27
CA TRP A 34 26.27 4.49 -18.86
C TRP A 34 25.39 3.25 -18.84
N GLN A 35 25.92 2.08 -19.22
CA GLN A 35 25.16 0.82 -19.17
C GLN A 35 24.71 0.45 -17.76
N LEU A 36 25.57 0.63 -16.75
CA LEU A 36 25.21 0.37 -15.35
C LEU A 36 24.15 1.35 -14.86
N ALA A 37 24.24 2.63 -15.24
CA ALA A 37 23.25 3.65 -14.90
C ALA A 37 21.89 3.36 -15.55
N GLU A 38 21.85 3.03 -16.84
CA GLU A 38 20.62 2.66 -17.53
C GLU A 38 20.06 1.32 -17.04
N GLY A 39 20.93 0.35 -16.71
CA GLY A 39 20.54 -0.90 -16.09
C GLY A 39 19.84 -0.69 -14.74
N ARG A 40 20.35 0.21 -13.89
CA ARG A 40 19.70 0.60 -12.63
C ARG A 40 18.33 1.22 -12.87
N LYS A 41 18.23 2.23 -13.75
CA LYS A 41 16.94 2.87 -14.09
C LYS A 41 15.91 1.85 -14.59
N ARG A 42 16.32 0.95 -15.48
CA ARG A 42 15.44 -0.08 -16.03
C ARG A 42 15.03 -1.10 -14.99
N SER A 43 15.94 -1.49 -14.10
CA SER A 43 15.64 -2.39 -12.98
C SER A 43 14.64 -1.77 -12.00
N GLU A 44 14.82 -0.49 -11.67
CA GLU A 44 13.88 0.27 -10.83
C GLU A 44 12.49 0.37 -11.47
N GLU A 45 12.43 0.67 -12.76
CA GLU A 45 11.17 0.75 -13.51
C GLU A 45 10.48 -0.62 -13.60
N VAL A 46 11.23 -1.70 -13.89
CA VAL A 46 10.68 -3.06 -13.90
C VAL A 46 10.19 -3.47 -12.52
N ASN A 47 10.92 -3.12 -11.45
CA ASN A 47 10.47 -3.34 -10.08
C ASN A 47 9.19 -2.55 -9.78
N ARG A 48 9.10 -1.30 -10.22
CA ARG A 48 7.90 -0.46 -10.07
C ARG A 48 6.70 -1.06 -10.82
N GLN A 49 6.88 -1.51 -12.06
CA GLN A 49 5.83 -2.15 -12.85
C GLN A 49 5.40 -3.50 -12.27
N ASN A 50 6.35 -4.31 -11.83
CA ASN A 50 6.08 -5.56 -11.12
C ASN A 50 5.34 -5.30 -9.81
N HIS A 51 5.69 -4.23 -9.10
CA HIS A 51 5.01 -3.80 -7.87
C HIS A 51 3.57 -3.37 -8.16
N GLN A 52 3.36 -2.52 -9.17
CA GLN A 52 2.02 -2.10 -9.61
C GLN A 52 1.16 -3.30 -10.04
N THR A 53 1.73 -4.22 -10.84
CA THR A 53 1.03 -5.42 -11.31
C THR A 53 0.70 -6.35 -10.14
N ARG A 54 1.58 -6.49 -9.15
CA ARG A 54 1.30 -7.25 -7.92
C ARG A 54 0.20 -6.60 -7.12
N VAL A 55 0.26 -5.28 -6.93
CA VAL A 55 -0.79 -4.51 -6.25
C VAL A 55 -2.12 -4.69 -6.98
N GLU A 56 -2.21 -4.52 -8.30
CA GLU A 56 -3.45 -4.75 -9.06
C GLU A 56 -3.97 -6.19 -8.94
N LYS A 57 -3.09 -7.20 -9.01
CA LYS A 57 -3.49 -8.60 -8.84
C LYS A 57 -4.00 -8.88 -7.44
N ILE A 58 -3.39 -8.29 -6.42
CA ILE A 58 -3.83 -8.40 -5.03
C ILE A 58 -5.13 -7.61 -4.85
N LEU A 59 -5.23 -6.38 -5.32
CA LEU A 59 -6.45 -5.56 -5.31
C LEU A 59 -7.65 -6.25 -5.97
N ASN A 60 -7.45 -6.91 -7.12
CA ASN A 60 -8.49 -7.69 -7.80
C ASN A 60 -8.89 -8.96 -7.03
N ARG A 61 -8.03 -9.46 -6.12
CA ARG A 61 -8.29 -10.60 -5.25
C ARG A 61 -8.82 -10.21 -3.86
N SER A 62 -8.41 -9.03 -3.36
CA SER A 62 -8.62 -8.57 -1.98
C SER A 62 -9.88 -7.73 -1.81
N GLY A 63 -10.74 -7.65 -2.82
CA GLY A 63 -12.06 -7.05 -2.66
C GLY A 63 -12.01 -5.59 -2.22
N ILE A 64 -11.05 -4.77 -2.70
CA ILE A 64 -11.31 -3.32 -2.71
C ILE A 64 -12.56 -3.15 -3.56
N GLN A 65 -13.70 -3.03 -2.88
CA GLN A 65 -14.98 -2.90 -3.54
C GLN A 65 -14.85 -1.75 -4.53
N PRO A 66 -15.31 -1.89 -5.78
CA PRO A 66 -15.26 -0.83 -6.78
C PRO A 66 -15.74 0.53 -6.27
N LEU A 67 -16.62 0.50 -5.25
CA LEU A 67 -17.11 1.63 -4.47
C LEU A 67 -16.01 2.56 -3.94
N HIS A 68 -14.85 2.05 -3.54
CA HIS A 68 -13.80 2.85 -2.90
C HIS A 68 -12.70 3.31 -3.86
N ARG A 69 -12.71 2.86 -5.13
CA ARG A 69 -11.72 3.26 -6.15
C ARG A 69 -11.75 4.76 -6.44
N LYS A 70 -12.91 5.40 -6.28
CA LYS A 70 -13.09 6.85 -6.50
C LYS A 70 -12.89 7.69 -5.23
N CYS A 71 -12.63 7.10 -4.07
CA CYS A 71 -12.46 7.85 -2.82
C CYS A 71 -11.16 8.66 -2.85
N SER A 72 -11.24 9.94 -2.52
CA SER A 72 -10.10 10.85 -2.38
C SER A 72 -10.34 11.80 -1.21
N PHE A 73 -9.32 12.56 -0.83
CA PHE A 73 -9.52 13.63 0.16
C PHE A 73 -10.42 14.74 -0.36
N GLY A 74 -10.49 14.95 -1.68
CA GLY A 74 -11.27 16.03 -2.30
C GLY A 74 -12.77 15.76 -2.33
N ASN A 75 -13.20 14.49 -2.32
CA ASN A 75 -14.63 14.13 -2.31
C ASN A 75 -15.12 13.65 -0.93
N TYR A 76 -14.33 13.83 0.13
CA TYR A 76 -14.77 13.63 1.50
C TYR A 76 -15.51 14.88 2.01
N ARG A 77 -16.81 14.78 2.26
CA ARG A 77 -17.64 15.92 2.74
C ARG A 77 -17.47 16.11 4.23
N VAL A 78 -17.08 17.31 4.63
CA VAL A 78 -16.93 17.73 6.03
C VAL A 78 -18.14 18.55 6.45
N GLN A 79 -18.86 18.08 7.47
CA GLN A 79 -20.04 18.72 8.08
C GLN A 79 -19.84 19.11 9.54
N ASN A 80 -18.84 18.54 10.21
CA ASN A 80 -18.56 18.84 11.61
C ASN A 80 -17.05 18.90 11.88
N ASP A 81 -16.69 19.42 13.04
CA ASP A 81 -15.29 19.62 13.44
C ASP A 81 -14.56 18.29 13.61
N GLY A 82 -15.25 17.23 14.07
CA GLY A 82 -14.69 15.87 14.16
C GLY A 82 -14.25 15.33 12.80
N GLN A 83 -15.08 15.49 11.76
CA GLN A 83 -14.76 15.13 10.38
C GLN A 83 -13.62 15.98 9.82
N ARG A 84 -13.58 17.29 10.14
CA ARG A 84 -12.48 18.16 9.73
C ARG A 84 -11.17 17.70 10.36
N HIS A 85 -11.20 17.36 11.64
CA HIS A 85 -10.04 16.87 12.37
C HIS A 85 -9.56 15.52 11.82
N ALA A 86 -10.48 14.56 11.62
CA ALA A 86 -10.15 13.27 11.03
C ALA A 86 -9.57 13.39 9.61
N LEU A 87 -10.12 14.28 8.77
CA LEU A 87 -9.57 14.57 7.44
C LEU A 87 -8.15 15.16 7.52
N SER A 88 -7.91 16.08 8.45
CA SER A 88 -6.59 16.67 8.67
C SER A 88 -5.57 15.61 9.11
N LEU A 89 -5.94 14.76 10.07
CA LEU A 89 -5.10 13.65 10.53
C LEU A 89 -4.84 12.66 9.41
N ALA A 90 -5.84 12.29 8.61
CA ALA A 90 -5.67 11.37 7.48
C ALA A 90 -4.70 11.92 6.42
N LYS A 91 -4.75 13.23 6.13
CA LYS A 91 -3.77 13.89 5.24
C LYS A 91 -2.36 13.87 5.83
N SER A 92 -2.22 14.11 7.14
CA SER A 92 -0.93 14.03 7.83
C SER A 92 -0.35 12.62 7.81
N ILE A 93 -1.19 11.60 8.07
CA ILE A 93 -0.81 10.18 8.00
C ILE A 93 -0.33 9.85 6.59
N ALA A 94 -1.06 10.25 5.54
CA ALA A 94 -0.66 10.01 4.16
C ALA A 94 0.72 10.64 3.86
N ALA A 95 0.94 11.88 4.28
CA ALA A 95 2.22 12.56 4.10
C ALA A 95 3.38 11.82 4.80
N GLU A 96 3.20 11.39 6.04
CA GLU A 96 4.20 10.62 6.80
C GLU A 96 4.48 9.26 6.16
N LEU A 97 3.43 8.54 5.73
CA LEU A 97 3.55 7.26 5.02
C LEU A 97 4.26 7.37 3.66
N HIS A 98 4.32 8.56 3.07
CA HIS A 98 5.06 8.76 1.83
C HIS A 98 6.57 8.64 2.04
N THR A 99 7.07 9.18 3.16
CA THR A 99 8.51 9.34 3.44
C THR A 99 9.03 8.43 4.55
N GLY A 100 8.15 7.85 5.36
CA GLY A 100 8.50 7.01 6.50
C GLY A 100 7.46 5.93 6.76
N CYS A 101 7.26 5.61 8.03
CA CYS A 101 6.27 4.65 8.48
C CYS A 101 5.54 5.20 9.72
N THR A 102 4.21 5.11 9.70
CA THR A 102 3.35 5.39 10.85
C THR A 102 2.18 4.41 10.84
N ASN A 103 1.70 4.02 12.02
CA ASN A 103 0.53 3.14 12.15
C ASN A 103 -0.70 3.99 12.44
N PHE A 104 -1.89 3.49 12.09
CA PHE A 104 -3.11 4.21 12.45
C PHE A 104 -4.27 3.28 12.75
N VAL A 105 -5.16 3.75 13.61
CA VAL A 105 -6.44 3.10 13.91
C VAL A 105 -7.55 4.11 13.70
N PHE A 106 -8.52 3.78 12.85
CA PHE A 106 -9.77 4.51 12.72
C PHE A 106 -10.86 3.75 13.46
N SER A 107 -11.38 4.35 14.51
CA SER A 107 -12.39 3.77 15.39
C SER A 107 -13.67 4.58 15.33
N GLY A 108 -14.82 3.93 15.17
CA GLY A 108 -16.13 4.58 15.29
C GLY A 108 -17.25 3.81 14.61
N LYS A 109 -18.48 4.32 14.61
CA LYS A 109 -19.63 3.56 14.09
C LYS A 109 -19.56 3.31 12.57
N PRO A 110 -20.29 2.32 12.02
CA PRO A 110 -20.44 2.15 10.58
C PRO A 110 -21.01 3.41 9.90
N GLY A 111 -20.60 3.65 8.65
CA GLY A 111 -21.11 4.78 7.87
C GLY A 111 -20.54 6.15 8.23
N THR A 112 -19.55 6.23 9.11
CA THR A 112 -18.88 7.49 9.49
C THR A 112 -17.76 7.92 8.54
N GLY A 113 -17.40 7.09 7.55
CA GLY A 113 -16.41 7.43 6.53
C GLY A 113 -14.99 6.94 6.79
N LYS A 114 -14.78 6.02 7.76
CA LYS A 114 -13.48 5.36 8.02
C LYS A 114 -12.86 4.79 6.74
N ASN A 115 -13.61 3.96 6.02
CA ASN A 115 -13.15 3.29 4.81
C ASN A 115 -12.90 4.28 3.67
N HIS A 116 -13.65 5.39 3.61
CA HIS A 116 -13.42 6.45 2.64
C HIS A 116 -12.06 7.12 2.88
N LEU A 117 -11.76 7.51 4.12
CA LEU A 117 -10.47 8.15 4.44
C LEU A 117 -9.30 7.17 4.29
N ALA A 118 -9.47 5.90 4.67
CA ALA A 118 -8.45 4.87 4.43
C ALA A 118 -8.19 4.65 2.94
N ALA A 119 -9.24 4.59 2.11
CA ALA A 119 -9.11 4.51 0.66
C ALA A 119 -8.50 5.78 0.06
N ALA A 120 -8.80 6.96 0.60
CA ALA A 120 -8.19 8.22 0.17
C ALA A 120 -6.68 8.26 0.45
N ILE A 121 -6.25 7.80 1.62
CA ILE A 121 -4.82 7.60 1.96
C ILE A 121 -4.21 6.62 0.95
N GLY A 122 -4.85 5.47 0.75
CA GLY A 122 -4.36 4.43 -0.15
C GLY A 122 -4.19 4.92 -1.58
N ASN A 123 -5.20 5.57 -2.15
CA ASN A 123 -5.18 6.10 -3.50
C ASN A 123 -4.11 7.18 -3.68
N TRP A 124 -3.94 8.05 -2.68
CA TRP A 124 -2.89 9.08 -2.70
C TRP A 124 -1.48 8.45 -2.67
N LEU A 125 -1.26 7.42 -1.86
CA LEU A 125 0.01 6.68 -1.79
C LEU A 125 0.30 5.90 -3.09
N MET A 126 -0.72 5.26 -3.67
CA MET A 126 -0.60 4.54 -4.94
C MET A 126 -0.22 5.48 -6.09
N ALA A 127 -0.80 6.69 -6.14
CA ALA A 127 -0.42 7.72 -7.11
C ALA A 127 1.05 8.18 -6.96
N LYS A 128 1.66 7.93 -5.81
CA LYS A 128 3.08 8.20 -5.52
C LYS A 128 3.98 6.97 -5.65
N GLY A 129 3.45 5.87 -6.20
CA GLY A 129 4.20 4.64 -6.45
C GLY A 129 4.38 3.71 -5.25
N ARG A 130 3.64 3.92 -4.16
CA ARG A 130 3.61 3.03 -3.00
C ARG A 130 2.57 1.93 -3.17
N SER A 131 2.83 0.76 -2.62
CA SER A 131 1.88 -0.35 -2.58
C SER A 131 0.94 -0.25 -1.40
N VAL A 132 -0.34 -0.45 -1.67
CA VAL A 132 -1.38 -0.42 -0.64
C VAL A 132 -2.31 -1.60 -0.84
N ILE A 133 -2.61 -2.29 0.25
CA ILE A 133 -3.67 -3.30 0.30
C ILE A 133 -4.68 -2.86 1.36
N ILE A 134 -5.96 -2.93 1.00
CA ILE A 134 -7.07 -2.80 1.94
C ILE A 134 -7.85 -4.10 1.85
N VAL A 135 -8.01 -4.79 2.97
CA VAL A 135 -8.63 -6.13 3.02
C VAL A 135 -9.39 -6.28 4.33
N THR A 136 -10.50 -7.02 4.32
CA THR A 136 -11.21 -7.34 5.57
C THR A 136 -10.48 -8.45 6.31
N VAL A 137 -10.58 -8.47 7.64
CA VAL A 137 -10.02 -9.60 8.42
C VAL A 137 -10.67 -10.92 7.98
N SER A 138 -11.97 -10.91 7.70
CA SER A 138 -12.72 -12.05 7.16
C SER A 138 -12.06 -12.67 5.93
N ASP A 139 -11.70 -11.84 4.95
CA ASP A 139 -11.09 -12.30 3.70
C ASP A 139 -9.69 -12.87 3.95
N VAL A 140 -8.92 -12.25 4.85
CA VAL A 140 -7.61 -12.78 5.24
C VAL A 140 -7.77 -14.18 5.82
N MET A 141 -8.71 -14.36 6.76
CA MET A 141 -8.95 -15.65 7.41
C MET A 141 -9.45 -16.70 6.40
N SER A 142 -10.35 -16.34 5.47
CA SER A 142 -10.84 -17.24 4.43
C SER A 142 -9.71 -17.74 3.53
N VAL A 143 -8.86 -16.85 3.03
CA VAL A 143 -7.73 -17.22 2.15
C VAL A 143 -6.71 -18.08 2.89
N LEU A 144 -6.50 -17.83 4.19
CA LEU A 144 -5.63 -18.67 5.00
C LEU A 144 -6.20 -20.07 5.19
N HIS A 145 -7.49 -20.17 5.50
CA HIS A 145 -8.18 -21.45 5.64
C HIS A 145 -8.10 -22.27 4.34
N ASP A 146 -8.47 -21.67 3.20
CA ASP A 146 -8.39 -22.32 1.89
C ASP A 146 -6.94 -22.70 1.50
N GLY A 147 -5.97 -21.97 2.04
CA GLY A 147 -4.56 -22.21 1.82
C GLY A 147 -3.96 -23.37 2.63
N TYR A 148 -4.57 -23.74 3.75
CA TYR A 148 -4.17 -24.93 4.51
C TYR A 148 -4.45 -26.22 3.73
N ASP A 149 -5.55 -26.26 2.97
CA ASP A 149 -5.91 -27.42 2.14
C ASP A 149 -4.96 -27.64 0.95
N ASN A 150 -4.27 -26.59 0.50
CA ASN A 150 -3.35 -26.64 -0.66
C ASN A 150 -1.87 -26.34 -0.31
N GLY A 151 -1.54 -26.18 0.98
CA GLY A 151 -0.18 -26.14 1.56
C GLY A 151 0.77 -25.00 1.17
N LYS A 152 0.59 -24.34 0.01
CA LYS A 152 1.53 -23.33 -0.53
C LYS A 152 0.91 -21.94 -0.76
N SER A 153 -0.41 -21.81 -0.82
CA SER A 153 -1.07 -20.55 -1.14
C SER A 153 -1.19 -19.61 0.07
N GLY A 154 -1.44 -20.14 1.27
CA GLY A 154 -1.64 -19.34 2.49
C GLY A 154 -0.40 -18.54 2.92
N GLU A 155 0.76 -19.19 3.05
CA GLU A 155 2.00 -18.50 3.45
C GLU A 155 2.45 -17.48 2.40
N LYS A 156 2.29 -17.81 1.11
CA LYS A 156 2.60 -16.87 0.02
C LYS A 156 1.71 -15.61 0.11
N PHE A 157 0.44 -15.79 0.40
CA PHE A 157 -0.48 -14.67 0.60
C PHE A 157 -0.10 -13.81 1.81
N LEU A 158 0.27 -14.41 2.94
CA LEU A 158 0.79 -13.67 4.11
C LEU A 158 2.06 -12.88 3.78
N GLN A 159 2.98 -13.48 3.02
CA GLN A 159 4.19 -12.78 2.58
C GLN A 159 3.87 -11.59 1.68
N GLU A 160 2.90 -11.73 0.78
CA GLU A 160 2.41 -10.63 -0.05
C GLU A 160 1.77 -9.51 0.80
N LEU A 161 0.91 -9.86 1.77
CA LEU A 161 0.31 -8.91 2.71
C LEU A 161 1.37 -8.20 3.58
N CYS A 162 2.40 -8.91 4.00
CA CYS A 162 3.51 -8.34 4.77
C CYS A 162 4.46 -7.51 3.90
N GLY A 163 4.43 -7.70 2.58
CA GLY A 163 5.34 -7.10 1.59
C GLY A 163 5.04 -5.64 1.22
N VAL A 164 3.79 -5.21 1.35
CA VAL A 164 3.34 -3.88 0.88
C VAL A 164 3.72 -2.75 1.83
N ASP A 165 3.79 -1.53 1.32
CA ASP A 165 4.13 -0.32 2.08
C ASP A 165 3.05 -0.02 3.14
N LEU A 166 1.76 -0.09 2.75
CA LEU A 166 0.62 0.05 3.66
C LEU A 166 -0.34 -1.14 3.54
N LEU A 167 -0.65 -1.76 4.67
CA LEU A 167 -1.74 -2.73 4.80
C LEU A 167 -2.83 -2.14 5.69
N VAL A 168 -4.06 -2.04 5.18
CA VAL A 168 -5.23 -1.65 5.95
C VAL A 168 -6.11 -2.88 6.18
N LEU A 169 -6.33 -3.18 7.44
CA LEU A 169 -7.21 -4.26 7.90
C LEU A 169 -8.56 -3.66 8.30
N ASP A 170 -9.60 -4.04 7.58
CA ASP A 170 -10.98 -3.58 7.80
C ASP A 170 -11.79 -4.58 8.61
N GLU A 171 -12.85 -4.08 9.24
CA GLU A 171 -13.83 -4.86 10.02
C GLU A 171 -13.23 -5.63 11.21
N ILE A 172 -12.15 -5.11 11.82
CA ILE A 172 -11.56 -5.72 13.02
C ILE A 172 -12.58 -5.70 14.16
N GLY A 173 -12.81 -6.87 14.76
CA GLY A 173 -13.73 -7.05 15.89
C GLY A 173 -15.21 -7.14 15.50
N MET A 174 -15.52 -7.30 14.20
CA MET A 174 -16.88 -7.62 13.74
C MET A 174 -17.20 -9.12 13.80
N GLN A 175 -16.17 -9.97 13.74
CA GLN A 175 -16.32 -11.42 13.79
C GLN A 175 -16.35 -11.93 15.24
N ARG A 176 -16.95 -13.11 15.46
CA ARG A 176 -16.97 -13.75 16.79
C ARG A 176 -15.58 -14.30 17.12
N ASP A 177 -14.91 -13.67 18.08
CA ASP A 177 -13.68 -14.06 18.79
C ASP A 177 -13.18 -15.48 18.49
N THR A 178 -12.43 -15.66 17.40
CA THR A 178 -11.63 -16.87 17.23
C THR A 178 -10.21 -16.57 17.69
N ARG A 179 -9.68 -17.37 18.61
CA ARG A 179 -8.28 -17.29 19.07
C ARG A 179 -7.28 -17.27 17.91
N ASN A 180 -7.63 -17.92 16.80
CA ASN A 180 -6.84 -17.95 15.57
C ASN A 180 -6.74 -16.57 14.90
N GLU A 181 -7.82 -15.79 14.85
CA GLU A 181 -7.84 -14.43 14.29
C GLU A 181 -6.86 -13.53 15.04
N GLN A 182 -6.93 -13.54 16.38
CA GLN A 182 -6.02 -12.77 17.22
C GLN A 182 -4.56 -13.16 16.98
N VAL A 183 -4.25 -14.46 16.88
CA VAL A 183 -2.89 -14.94 16.59
C VAL A 183 -2.40 -14.45 15.24
N ILE A 184 -3.23 -14.53 14.19
CA ILE A 184 -2.87 -14.10 12.83
C ILE A 184 -2.66 -12.58 12.77
N LEU A 185 -3.58 -11.81 13.36
CA LEU A 185 -3.45 -10.35 13.44
C LEU A 185 -2.18 -9.95 14.18
N ASN A 186 -1.89 -10.60 15.31
CA ASN A 186 -0.67 -10.37 16.07
C ASN A 186 0.58 -10.63 15.22
N GLN A 187 0.61 -11.76 14.48
CA GLN A 187 1.71 -12.10 13.59
C GLN A 187 1.89 -11.09 12.44
N ILE A 188 0.80 -10.62 11.83
CA ILE A 188 0.84 -9.63 10.75
C ILE A 188 1.42 -8.31 11.26
N VAL A 189 0.91 -7.80 12.38
CA VAL A 189 1.40 -6.55 12.98
C VAL A 189 2.86 -6.70 13.38
N ASP A 190 3.24 -7.83 13.98
CA ASP A 190 4.62 -8.14 14.35
C ASP A 190 5.58 -8.06 13.17
N ARG A 191 5.33 -8.85 12.12
CA ARG A 191 6.20 -8.95 10.94
C ARG A 191 6.34 -7.60 10.25
N ARG A 192 5.25 -6.82 10.19
CA ARG A 192 5.23 -5.51 9.53
C ARG A 192 5.96 -4.44 10.35
N THR A 193 5.71 -4.33 11.64
CA THR A 193 6.43 -3.40 12.51
C THR A 193 7.93 -3.69 12.54
N ALA A 194 8.33 -4.98 12.62
CA ALA A 194 9.73 -5.38 12.55
C ALA A 194 10.40 -5.01 11.20
N SER A 195 9.62 -4.94 10.13
CA SER A 195 10.09 -4.56 8.78
C SER A 195 9.91 -3.07 8.47
N LEU A 196 9.59 -2.23 9.47
CA LEU A 196 9.28 -0.80 9.30
C LEU A 196 8.19 -0.53 8.24
N ARG A 197 7.19 -1.42 8.18
CA ARG A 197 6.04 -1.30 7.29
C ARG A 197 4.77 -0.96 8.07
N SER A 198 3.95 -0.11 7.48
CA SER A 198 2.80 0.49 8.18
C SER A 198 1.55 -0.38 8.16
N VAL A 199 0.79 -0.30 9.24
CA VAL A 199 -0.50 -0.97 9.40
C VAL A 199 -1.57 0.07 9.73
N GLY A 200 -2.66 0.02 8.96
CA GLY A 200 -3.92 0.71 9.25
C GLY A 200 -4.95 -0.28 9.76
N MET A 201 -5.71 0.09 10.78
CA MET A 201 -6.81 -0.72 11.32
C MET A 201 -8.10 0.07 11.30
N LEU A 202 -9.17 -0.52 10.78
CA LEU A 202 -10.52 0.06 10.81
C LEU A 202 -11.40 -0.82 11.69
N THR A 203 -12.02 -0.19 12.69
CA THR A 203 -12.84 -0.92 13.68
C THR A 203 -14.06 -0.11 14.12
N ASN A 204 -15.07 -0.82 14.61
CA ASN A 204 -16.19 -0.22 15.33
C ASN A 204 -15.99 -0.26 16.86
N LEU A 205 -14.91 -0.88 17.33
CA LEU A 205 -14.54 -0.98 18.74
C LEU A 205 -13.85 0.30 19.23
N ASN A 206 -14.04 0.62 20.51
CA ASN A 206 -13.27 1.66 21.19
C ASN A 206 -11.89 1.11 21.60
N HIS A 207 -11.02 1.99 22.13
CA HIS A 207 -9.67 1.60 22.53
C HIS A 207 -9.64 0.46 23.54
N ALA A 208 -10.49 0.50 24.58
CA ALA A 208 -10.51 -0.52 25.61
C ALA A 208 -10.89 -1.91 25.05
N ALA A 209 -11.97 -1.98 24.28
CA ALA A 209 -12.40 -3.22 23.64
C ALA A 209 -11.35 -3.73 22.63
N MET A 210 -10.68 -2.82 21.92
CA MET A 210 -9.61 -3.16 20.99
C MET A 210 -8.39 -3.74 21.73
N SER A 211 -8.01 -3.15 22.87
CA SER A 211 -6.97 -3.67 23.76
C SER A 211 -7.30 -5.05 24.32
N THR A 212 -8.56 -5.32 24.68
CA THR A 212 -8.98 -6.65 25.12
C THR A 212 -8.88 -7.69 24.00
N LEU A 213 -9.24 -7.30 22.77
CA LEU A 213 -9.25 -8.20 21.61
C LEU A 213 -7.84 -8.56 21.10
N LEU A 214 -6.96 -7.57 20.91
CA LEU A 214 -5.62 -7.81 20.34
C LEU A 214 -4.51 -7.93 21.38
N GLY A 215 -4.79 -7.53 22.62
CA GLY A 215 -3.81 -7.46 23.69
C GLY A 215 -2.96 -6.19 23.64
N GLU A 216 -2.41 -5.82 24.80
CA GLU A 216 -1.62 -4.58 24.97
C GLU A 216 -0.41 -4.51 24.05
N ARG A 217 0.24 -5.65 23.78
CA ARG A 217 1.43 -5.74 22.93
C ARG A 217 1.18 -5.27 21.50
N VAL A 218 0.01 -5.52 20.94
CA VAL A 218 -0.33 -5.03 19.59
C VAL A 218 -0.73 -3.57 19.62
N MET A 219 -1.47 -3.17 20.65
CA MET A 219 -1.84 -1.76 20.82
C MET A 219 -0.61 -0.87 20.95
N ASP A 220 0.40 -1.29 21.72
CA ASP A 220 1.68 -0.60 21.86
C ASP A 220 2.35 -0.38 20.49
N ARG A 221 2.45 -1.44 19.66
CA ARG A 221 2.98 -1.33 18.29
C ARG A 221 2.17 -0.41 17.39
N MET A 222 0.86 -0.35 17.56
CA MET A 222 0.01 0.56 16.81
C MET A 222 0.22 2.02 17.22
N THR A 223 0.81 2.28 18.39
CA THR A 223 1.21 3.63 18.84
C THR A 223 2.68 3.98 18.58
N MET A 224 3.53 2.99 18.26
CA MET A 224 4.93 3.22 17.86
C MET A 224 5.04 4.15 16.64
N ASN A 225 6.17 4.86 16.53
CA ASN A 225 6.50 5.76 15.42
C ASN A 225 5.43 6.86 15.17
N GLY A 226 4.83 7.36 16.24
CA GLY A 226 3.78 8.39 16.14
C GLY A 226 2.44 7.85 15.66
N GLY A 227 2.16 6.59 15.99
CA GLY A 227 0.93 5.92 15.58
C GLY A 227 -0.32 6.65 16.06
N ARG A 228 -1.33 6.76 15.19
CA ARG A 228 -2.48 7.66 15.40
C ARG A 228 -3.77 6.90 15.63
N TRP A 229 -4.42 7.17 16.76
CA TRP A 229 -5.79 6.75 17.01
C TRP A 229 -6.76 7.87 16.64
N VAL A 230 -7.66 7.63 15.69
CA VAL A 230 -8.63 8.63 15.21
C VAL A 230 -10.04 8.15 15.49
N ASN A 231 -10.80 8.96 16.24
CA ASN A 231 -12.18 8.67 16.62
C ASN A 231 -13.18 9.28 15.62
N PHE A 232 -14.12 8.46 15.17
CA PHE A 232 -15.21 8.76 14.26
C PHE A 232 -16.54 8.70 15.03
N ASN A 233 -16.78 9.72 15.86
CA ASN A 233 -17.86 9.79 16.84
C ASN A 233 -19.11 10.57 16.37
N TRP A 234 -19.35 10.64 15.06
CA TRP A 234 -20.51 11.32 14.47
C TRP A 234 -21.52 10.34 13.88
N GLU A 235 -22.68 10.88 13.47
CA GLU A 235 -23.76 10.11 12.87
C GLU A 235 -23.40 9.52 11.50
N SER A 236 -24.05 8.40 11.18
CA SER A 236 -23.82 7.69 9.91
C SER A 236 -24.22 8.56 8.71
N TRP A 237 -23.33 8.65 7.72
CA TRP A 237 -23.60 9.32 6.44
C TRP A 237 -24.55 8.53 5.54
N ARG A 238 -24.71 7.21 5.75
CA ARG A 238 -25.47 6.33 4.85
C ARG A 238 -26.95 6.73 4.73
N SER A 239 -27.51 7.39 5.75
CA SER A 239 -28.86 7.96 5.73
C SER A 239 -29.04 9.08 4.69
N ASN A 240 -27.97 9.77 4.30
CA ASN A 240 -28.01 10.85 3.31
C ASN A 240 -27.85 10.36 1.86
N VAL A 241 -27.34 9.14 1.64
CA VAL A 241 -27.12 8.58 0.30
C VAL A 241 -28.44 8.19 -0.37
N GLY A 242 -29.45 7.77 0.43
CA GLY A 242 -30.79 7.45 -0.08
C GLY A 242 -31.65 8.67 -0.48
N ARG A 243 -31.26 9.90 -0.12
CA ARG A 243 -32.01 11.13 -0.44
C ARG A 243 -31.51 11.89 -1.66
N GLN A 244 -30.34 11.57 -2.20
CA GLN A 244 -29.79 12.23 -3.41
C GLN A 244 -30.09 11.46 -4.71
N GLY A 245 -30.95 10.44 -4.66
CA GLY A 245 -31.34 9.60 -5.80
C GLY A 245 -32.85 9.59 -6.09
N MET A 246 -33.60 10.60 -5.63
CA MET A 246 -34.98 10.88 -6.05
C MET A 246 -35.03 12.22 -6.77
#